data_AF-A0A850NSC7-F1
#
_entry.id   AF-A0A850NSC7-F1
#
_cell.length_a   1.000
_cell.length_b   1.000
_cell.length_c   1.000
_cell.angle_alpha   90.00
_cell.angle_beta   90.00
_cell.angle_gamma   90.00
#
_symmetry.space_group_name_H-M   'P 1'
#
loop_
_entity.id
_entity.type
_entity.pdbx_description
1 polymer ?
#
loop_
_entity_poly.entity_id
_entity_poly.type
_entity_poly.pdbx_seq_one_letter_code
_entity_poly.pdbx_strand_id
1 'polypeptide(L)'
;PLGRFAGSRPVAFAAACGLALAVIGLVSHGMTYGTGYEQARDIVQARSHYPASFFILKFLATIISYCSGIPGGIFAPTLAVGAGLGGWVAQFLPHTSAGAVVMLGMVGYFSAVVQAPLTATIIVMEMTANQQVTVALMATSFLGFAVSRLVCPRALYGALAERFLLSVEPDPPLPPADQEPATAAPDGHDAR
;
A
#
# COMPACT_ATOMS: atom_id res chain seq x y z
N PRO A 1 -11.73 14.46 -7.19
CA PRO A 1 -12.00 14.20 -8.63
C PRO A 1 -12.21 12.71 -8.94
N LEU A 2 -11.27 11.82 -8.56
CA LEU A 2 -11.42 10.37 -8.79
C LEU A 2 -12.60 9.74 -8.02
N GLY A 3 -12.79 10.08 -6.74
CA GLY A 3 -13.88 9.52 -5.93
C GLY A 3 -15.29 9.83 -6.45
N ARG A 4 -15.48 11.01 -7.08
CA ARG A 4 -16.77 11.39 -7.71
C ARG A 4 -17.04 10.61 -9.00
N PHE A 5 -16.00 10.30 -9.78
CA PHE A 5 -16.13 9.52 -11.00
C PHE A 5 -16.38 8.03 -10.70
N ALA A 6 -15.67 7.48 -9.72
CA ALA A 6 -15.88 6.11 -9.23
C ALA A 6 -17.30 5.90 -8.69
N GLY A 7 -17.88 6.89 -8.00
CA GLY A 7 -19.24 6.82 -7.45
C GLY A 7 -20.36 7.00 -8.48
N SER A 8 -20.14 7.76 -9.56
CA SER A 8 -21.17 8.06 -10.56
C SER A 8 -21.22 7.07 -11.73
N ARG A 9 -20.10 6.43 -12.08
CA ARG A 9 -20.02 5.43 -13.17
C ARG A 9 -19.06 4.27 -12.81
N PRO A 10 -19.44 3.39 -11.88
CA PRO A 10 -18.54 2.35 -11.34
C PRO A 10 -18.01 1.40 -12.42
N VAL A 11 -18.85 1.01 -13.38
CA VAL A 11 -18.46 0.09 -14.47
C VAL A 11 -17.42 0.71 -15.40
N ALA A 12 -17.60 1.99 -15.78
CA ALA A 12 -16.65 2.69 -16.65
C ALA A 12 -15.30 2.90 -15.97
N PHE A 13 -15.32 3.17 -14.66
CA PHE A 13 -14.11 3.29 -13.87
C PHE A 13 -13.36 1.95 -13.76
N ALA A 14 -14.06 0.85 -13.47
CA ALA A 14 -13.47 -0.48 -13.43
C ALA A 14 -12.87 -0.89 -14.80
N ALA A 15 -13.58 -0.59 -15.90
CA ALA A 15 -13.08 -0.83 -17.26
C ALA A 15 -11.81 -0.02 -17.56
N ALA A 16 -11.75 1.24 -17.12
CA ALA A 16 -10.56 2.07 -17.28
C ALA A 16 -9.36 1.53 -16.46
N CYS A 17 -9.58 1.10 -15.22
CA CYS A 17 -8.55 0.43 -14.42
C CYS A 17 -8.06 -0.85 -15.08
N GLY A 18 -8.97 -1.69 -15.59
CA GLY A 18 -8.64 -2.92 -16.31
C GLY A 18 -7.82 -2.64 -17.58
N LEU A 19 -8.21 -1.64 -18.37
CA LEU A 19 -7.49 -1.21 -19.56
C LEU A 19 -6.08 -0.71 -19.20
N ALA A 20 -5.95 0.09 -18.15
CA ALA A 20 -4.64 0.57 -17.68
C ALA A 20 -3.74 -0.58 -17.23
N LEU A 21 -4.26 -1.56 -16.49
CA LEU A 21 -3.53 -2.76 -16.10
C LEU A 21 -3.12 -3.61 -17.30
N ALA A 22 -3.99 -3.74 -18.30
CA ALA A 22 -3.69 -4.44 -19.54
C ALA A 22 -2.53 -3.77 -20.29
N VAL A 23 -2.57 -2.43 -20.44
CA VAL A 23 -1.50 -1.65 -21.08
C VAL A 23 -0.17 -1.80 -20.32
N ILE A 24 -0.18 -1.67 -19.00
CA ILE A 24 1.02 -1.86 -18.17
C ILE A 24 1.57 -3.28 -18.32
N GLY A 25 0.69 -4.28 -18.35
CA GLY A 25 1.05 -5.67 -18.59
C GLY A 25 1.69 -5.90 -19.94
N LEU A 26 1.15 -5.33 -21.02
CA LEU A 26 1.72 -5.43 -22.36
C LEU A 26 3.09 -4.75 -22.46
N VAL A 27 3.23 -3.53 -21.94
CA VAL A 27 4.51 -2.80 -21.93
C VAL A 27 5.57 -3.52 -21.11
N SER A 28 5.17 -4.15 -20.00
CA SER A 28 6.07 -4.91 -19.13
C SER A 28 6.30 -6.36 -19.59
N HIS A 29 5.81 -6.78 -20.76
CA HIS A 29 5.90 -8.17 -21.23
C HIS A 29 5.37 -9.19 -20.20
N GLY A 30 4.33 -8.80 -19.44
CA GLY A 30 3.69 -9.63 -18.42
C GLY A 30 4.36 -9.64 -17.04
N MET A 31 5.51 -8.97 -16.86
CA MET A 31 6.24 -8.97 -15.59
C MET A 31 5.42 -8.40 -14.42
N THR A 32 4.46 -7.51 -14.68
CA THR A 32 3.67 -6.87 -13.62
C THR A 32 2.40 -7.63 -13.24
N TYR A 33 2.04 -8.71 -13.96
CA TYR A 33 0.85 -9.49 -13.66
C TYR A 33 0.96 -10.26 -12.33
N GLY A 34 -0.19 -10.67 -11.81
CA GLY A 34 -0.28 -11.44 -10.57
C GLY A 34 0.29 -10.73 -9.35
N THR A 35 0.81 -11.49 -8.41
CA THR A 35 1.33 -10.97 -7.13
C THR A 35 2.75 -10.40 -7.23
N GLY A 36 3.53 -10.81 -8.23
CA GLY A 36 4.96 -10.49 -8.31
C GLY A 36 5.86 -11.43 -7.49
N TYR A 37 5.31 -12.49 -6.89
CA TYR A 37 6.04 -13.41 -6.01
C TYR A 37 7.17 -14.15 -6.75
N GLU A 38 6.88 -14.67 -7.94
CA GLU A 38 7.87 -15.38 -8.76
C GLU A 38 9.06 -14.47 -9.11
N GLN A 39 8.76 -13.24 -9.51
CA GLN A 39 9.77 -12.23 -9.83
C GLN A 39 10.60 -11.87 -8.58
N ALA A 40 9.95 -11.67 -7.43
CA ALA A 40 10.64 -11.41 -6.17
C ALA A 40 11.58 -12.57 -5.79
N ARG A 41 11.10 -13.81 -5.91
CA ARG A 41 11.88 -15.02 -5.64
C ARG A 41 13.08 -15.13 -6.57
N ASP A 42 12.91 -14.88 -7.85
CA ASP A 42 14.00 -14.95 -8.83
C ASP A 42 15.08 -13.89 -8.58
N ILE A 43 14.69 -12.68 -8.16
CA ILE A 43 15.63 -11.63 -7.79
C ILE A 43 16.42 -12.02 -6.53
N VAL A 44 15.75 -12.53 -5.49
CA VAL A 44 16.40 -12.98 -4.25
C VAL A 44 17.37 -14.13 -4.51
N GLN A 45 16.99 -15.08 -5.36
CA GLN A 45 17.80 -16.25 -5.73
C GLN A 45 18.83 -15.95 -6.82
N ALA A 46 18.96 -14.68 -7.24
CA ALA A 46 19.87 -14.25 -8.31
C ALA A 46 19.72 -15.06 -9.62
N ARG A 47 18.51 -15.57 -9.91
CA ARG A 47 18.22 -16.34 -11.13
C ARG A 47 17.99 -15.44 -12.33
N SER A 48 17.40 -14.27 -12.10
CA SER A 48 17.02 -13.32 -13.14
C SER A 48 17.26 -11.89 -12.69
N HIS A 49 17.81 -11.07 -13.58
CA HIS A 49 17.92 -9.63 -13.38
C HIS A 49 16.72 -8.93 -14.02
N TYR A 50 16.02 -8.11 -13.24
CA TYR A 50 14.89 -7.31 -13.72
C TYR A 50 15.33 -5.84 -13.89
N PRO A 51 14.85 -5.16 -14.94
CA PRO A 51 15.14 -3.75 -15.16
C PRO A 51 14.45 -2.88 -14.11
N ALA A 52 14.92 -1.64 -13.93
CA ALA A 52 14.30 -0.66 -13.01
C ALA A 52 12.81 -0.42 -13.30
N SER A 53 12.39 -0.57 -14.56
CA SER A 53 10.99 -0.45 -14.96
C SER A 53 10.09 -1.45 -14.24
N PHE A 54 10.59 -2.62 -13.81
CA PHE A 54 9.78 -3.62 -13.12
C PHE A 54 9.15 -3.08 -11.84
N PHE A 55 9.93 -2.55 -10.89
CA PHE A 55 9.38 -2.13 -9.60
C PHE A 55 8.50 -0.89 -9.74
N ILE A 56 8.81 0.00 -10.69
CA ILE A 56 8.00 1.19 -10.99
C ILE A 56 6.63 0.79 -11.56
N LEU A 57 6.64 -0.06 -12.59
CA LEU A 57 5.40 -0.52 -13.22
C LEU A 57 4.60 -1.43 -12.29
N LYS A 58 5.26 -2.25 -11.46
CA LYS A 58 4.58 -3.09 -10.46
C LYS A 58 3.93 -2.25 -9.36
N PHE A 59 4.59 -1.21 -8.89
CA PHE A 59 4.02 -0.24 -7.96
C PHE A 59 2.76 0.41 -8.55
N LEU A 60 2.85 0.89 -9.79
CA LEU A 60 1.74 1.56 -10.47
C LEU A 60 0.56 0.60 -10.70
N ALA A 61 0.84 -0.63 -11.17
CA ALA A 61 -0.16 -1.68 -11.31
C ALA A 61 -0.83 -2.02 -9.97
N THR A 62 -0.07 -2.04 -8.87
CA THR A 62 -0.61 -2.30 -7.54
C THR A 62 -1.58 -1.20 -7.11
N ILE A 63 -1.23 0.08 -7.30
CA ILE A 63 -2.13 1.20 -7.01
C ILE A 63 -3.42 1.11 -7.84
N ILE A 64 -3.30 0.88 -9.15
CA ILE A 64 -4.46 0.81 -10.04
C ILE A 64 -5.39 -0.36 -9.66
N SER A 65 -4.82 -1.53 -9.37
CA SER A 65 -5.57 -2.68 -8.87
C SER A 65 -6.30 -2.35 -7.56
N TYR A 66 -5.64 -1.65 -6.63
CA TYR A 66 -6.27 -1.23 -5.38
C TYR A 66 -7.38 -0.20 -5.59
N CYS A 67 -7.17 0.77 -6.48
CA CYS A 67 -8.18 1.78 -6.80
C CYS A 67 -9.43 1.16 -7.44
N SER A 68 -9.29 0.06 -8.18
CA SER A 68 -10.42 -0.62 -8.83
C SER A 68 -11.42 -1.26 -7.85
N GLY A 69 -11.05 -1.42 -6.58
CA GLY A 69 -11.90 -2.05 -5.56
C GLY A 69 -11.96 -3.58 -5.65
N ILE A 70 -11.15 -4.21 -6.50
CA ILE A 70 -11.04 -5.66 -6.58
C ILE A 70 -10.51 -6.21 -5.24
N PRO A 71 -11.16 -7.23 -4.64
CA PRO A 71 -10.67 -7.83 -3.41
C PRO A 71 -9.29 -8.45 -3.64
N GLY A 72 -8.31 -8.01 -2.84
CA GLY A 72 -6.92 -8.46 -2.97
C GLY A 72 -6.04 -7.96 -1.84
N GLY A 73 -4.86 -8.59 -1.70
CA GLY A 73 -3.85 -8.24 -0.70
C GLY A 73 -2.68 -7.45 -1.27
N ILE A 74 -2.14 -6.51 -0.48
CA ILE A 74 -0.97 -5.67 -0.81
C ILE A 74 0.34 -6.40 -0.56
N PHE A 75 0.30 -7.46 0.26
CA PHE A 75 1.46 -8.07 0.87
C PHE A 75 2.51 -8.54 -0.16
N ALA A 76 2.14 -9.47 -1.03
CA ALA A 76 3.08 -9.99 -2.03
C ALA A 76 3.51 -8.93 -3.07
N PRO A 77 2.60 -8.08 -3.61
CA PRO A 77 3.00 -6.99 -4.52
C PRO A 77 3.99 -6.00 -3.89
N THR A 78 3.82 -5.66 -2.61
CA THR A 78 4.74 -4.73 -1.92
C THR A 78 6.12 -5.34 -1.75
N LEU A 79 6.21 -6.62 -1.37
CA LEU A 79 7.49 -7.34 -1.33
C LEU A 79 8.15 -7.41 -2.71
N ALA A 80 7.37 -7.63 -3.78
CA ALA A 80 7.89 -7.67 -5.14
C ALA A 80 8.46 -6.33 -5.61
N VAL A 81 7.79 -5.22 -5.30
CA VAL A 81 8.31 -3.86 -5.56
C VAL A 81 9.61 -3.64 -4.79
N GLY A 82 9.66 -4.00 -3.51
CA GLY A 82 10.86 -3.90 -2.69
C GLY A 82 12.02 -4.77 -3.20
N ALA A 83 11.74 -5.98 -3.67
CA ALA A 83 12.74 -6.86 -4.28
C ALA A 83 13.30 -6.26 -5.56
N GLY A 84 12.45 -5.72 -6.44
CA GLY A 84 12.88 -5.03 -7.66
C GLY A 84 13.74 -3.81 -7.38
N LEU A 85 13.36 -2.99 -6.39
CA LEU A 85 14.15 -1.84 -5.96
C LEU A 85 15.51 -2.28 -5.39
N GLY A 86 15.52 -3.25 -4.48
CA GLY A 86 16.75 -3.77 -3.89
C GLY A 86 17.67 -4.43 -4.92
N GLY A 87 17.11 -5.16 -5.89
CA GLY A 87 17.86 -5.76 -6.99
C GLY A 87 18.46 -4.74 -7.95
N TRP A 88 17.80 -3.60 -8.15
CA TRP A 88 18.36 -2.48 -8.90
C TRP A 88 19.49 -1.79 -8.12
N VAL A 89 19.29 -1.52 -6.83
CA VAL A 89 20.32 -0.93 -5.95
C VAL A 89 21.56 -1.82 -5.84
N ALA A 90 21.38 -3.14 -5.81
CA ALA A 90 22.48 -4.11 -5.75
C ALA A 90 23.49 -3.97 -6.89
N GLN A 91 23.06 -3.49 -8.07
CA GLN A 91 23.95 -3.28 -9.23
C GLN A 91 25.02 -2.20 -8.97
N PHE A 92 24.76 -1.29 -8.03
CA PHE A 92 25.68 -0.23 -7.64
C PHE A 92 26.55 -0.61 -6.42
N LEU A 93 26.36 -1.81 -5.87
CA LEU A 93 27.07 -2.32 -4.68
C LEU A 93 27.78 -3.64 -4.99
N PRO A 94 28.75 -3.66 -5.92
CA PRO A 94 29.38 -4.89 -6.41
C PRO A 94 30.15 -5.68 -5.34
N HIS A 95 30.50 -5.03 -4.22
CA HIS A 95 31.24 -5.64 -3.11
C HIS A 95 30.33 -6.16 -1.98
N THR A 96 29.00 -6.09 -2.16
CA THR A 96 28.02 -6.57 -1.17
C THR A 96 27.23 -7.74 -1.75
N SER A 97 26.77 -8.65 -0.90
CA SER A 97 25.87 -9.73 -1.32
C SER A 97 24.60 -9.13 -1.95
N ALA A 98 24.40 -9.37 -3.25
CA ALA A 98 23.23 -8.88 -3.97
C ALA A 98 21.92 -9.37 -3.31
N GLY A 99 21.86 -10.63 -2.89
CA GLY A 99 20.72 -11.18 -2.16
C GLY A 99 20.45 -10.43 -0.84
N ALA A 100 21.50 -10.03 -0.10
CA ALA A 100 21.33 -9.22 1.09
C ALA A 100 20.71 -7.86 0.78
N VAL A 101 21.21 -7.14 -0.23
CA VAL A 101 20.67 -5.84 -0.65
C VAL A 101 19.22 -5.95 -1.11
N VAL A 102 18.87 -7.01 -1.85
CA VAL A 102 17.49 -7.30 -2.25
C VAL A 102 16.59 -7.46 -1.03
N MET A 103 16.99 -8.25 -0.04
CA MET A 103 16.22 -8.46 1.18
C MET A 103 16.06 -7.17 2.00
N LEU A 104 17.08 -6.31 2.04
CA LEU A 104 16.98 -4.98 2.65
C LEU A 104 15.96 -4.09 1.92
N GLY A 105 15.93 -4.12 0.58
CA GLY A 105 14.91 -3.45 -0.23
C GLY A 105 13.50 -3.97 0.03
N MET A 106 13.33 -5.30 0.12
CA MET A 106 12.06 -5.94 0.45
C MET A 106 11.53 -5.49 1.82
N VAL A 107 12.36 -5.63 2.87
CA VAL A 107 11.94 -5.34 4.25
C VAL A 107 11.72 -3.84 4.46
N GLY A 108 12.58 -2.99 3.89
CA GLY A 108 12.47 -1.54 4.01
C GLY A 108 11.20 -1.01 3.36
N TYR A 109 10.92 -1.43 2.13
CA TYR A 109 9.72 -1.03 1.42
C TYR A 109 8.45 -1.57 2.10
N PHE A 110 8.42 -2.85 2.46
CA PHE A 110 7.27 -3.45 3.12
C PHE A 110 6.99 -2.77 4.47
N SER A 111 8.02 -2.59 5.30
CA SER A 111 7.91 -1.87 6.58
C SER A 111 7.41 -0.44 6.40
N ALA A 112 7.87 0.28 5.38
CA ALA A 112 7.39 1.63 5.08
C ALA A 112 5.90 1.64 4.72
N VAL A 113 5.40 0.66 3.97
CA VAL A 113 3.99 0.58 3.58
C VAL A 113 3.09 0.18 4.76
N VAL A 114 3.44 -0.89 5.49
CA VAL A 114 2.57 -1.43 6.55
C VAL A 114 2.78 -0.78 7.91
N GLN A 115 3.90 -0.08 8.09
CA GLN A 115 4.32 0.53 9.34
C GLN A 115 4.41 -0.45 10.53
N ALA A 116 4.87 -1.68 10.27
CA ALA A 116 5.05 -2.75 11.25
C ALA A 116 6.48 -3.33 11.14
N PRO A 117 7.52 -2.65 11.67
CA PRO A 117 8.91 -2.97 11.39
C PRO A 117 9.34 -4.36 11.89
N LEU A 118 8.93 -4.76 13.09
CA LEU A 118 9.25 -6.09 13.64
C LEU A 118 8.61 -7.21 12.80
N THR A 119 7.33 -7.07 12.47
CA THR A 119 6.59 -8.02 11.64
C THR A 119 7.21 -8.13 10.25
N ALA A 120 7.54 -7.01 9.61
CA ALA A 120 8.21 -6.98 8.31
C ALA A 120 9.54 -7.73 8.34
N THR A 121 10.33 -7.50 9.39
CA THR A 121 11.64 -8.15 9.58
C THR A 121 11.50 -9.67 9.68
N ILE A 122 10.63 -10.16 10.56
CA ILE A 122 10.41 -11.60 10.77
C ILE A 122 9.93 -12.25 9.47
N ILE A 123 8.97 -11.62 8.78
CA ILE A 123 8.43 -12.13 7.53
C ILE A 123 9.52 -12.29 6.47
N VAL A 124 10.32 -11.26 6.22
CA VAL A 124 11.36 -11.33 5.17
C VAL A 124 12.42 -12.34 5.56
N MET A 125 12.82 -12.38 6.83
CA MET A 125 13.80 -13.35 7.35
C MET A 125 13.33 -14.80 7.16
N GLU A 126 12.09 -15.11 7.51
CA GLU A 126 11.52 -16.45 7.35
C GLU A 126 11.34 -16.82 5.87
N MET A 127 10.82 -15.90 5.05
CA MET A 127 10.59 -16.15 3.61
C MET A 127 11.87 -16.43 2.83
N THR A 128 13.01 -15.91 3.28
CA THR A 128 14.31 -16.11 2.62
C THR A 128 15.22 -17.11 3.34
N ALA A 129 14.79 -17.62 4.50
CA ALA A 129 15.57 -18.52 5.35
C ALA A 129 17.02 -18.03 5.62
N ASN A 130 17.24 -16.71 5.64
CA ASN A 130 18.57 -16.13 5.84
C ASN A 130 18.65 -15.35 7.16
N GLN A 131 19.02 -16.06 8.21
CA GLN A 131 19.12 -15.50 9.56
C GLN A 131 20.36 -14.61 9.77
N GLN A 132 21.39 -14.73 8.93
CA GLN A 132 22.65 -14.00 9.10
C GLN A 132 22.47 -12.49 8.90
N VAL A 133 21.49 -12.08 8.10
CA VAL A 133 21.22 -10.66 7.81
C VAL A 133 20.14 -10.04 8.70
N THR A 134 19.60 -10.77 9.68
CA THR A 134 18.44 -10.34 10.49
C THR A 134 18.62 -8.98 11.16
N VAL A 135 19.79 -8.71 11.73
CA VAL A 135 20.09 -7.42 12.38
C VAL A 135 20.02 -6.27 11.36
N ALA A 136 20.56 -6.47 10.16
CA ALA A 136 20.49 -5.48 9.08
C ALA A 136 19.06 -5.31 8.55
N LEU A 137 18.28 -6.39 8.47
CA LEU A 137 16.86 -6.33 8.11
C LEU A 137 16.07 -5.51 9.12
N MET A 138 16.33 -5.72 10.42
CA MET A 138 15.68 -4.96 11.49
C MET A 138 16.06 -3.48 11.43
N ALA A 139 17.33 -3.15 11.29
CA ALA A 139 17.77 -1.75 11.16
C ALA A 139 17.10 -1.07 9.96
N THR A 140 17.06 -1.74 8.81
CA THR A 140 16.45 -1.22 7.58
C THR A 140 14.94 -1.08 7.70
N SER A 141 14.26 -2.02 8.38
CA SER A 141 12.81 -1.96 8.58
C SER A 141 12.42 -0.79 9.48
N PHE A 142 13.17 -0.52 10.55
CA PHE A 142 12.95 0.65 11.40
C PHE A 142 13.21 1.96 10.66
N LEU A 143 14.23 2.00 9.80
CA LEU A 143 14.50 3.18 8.97
C LEU A 143 13.35 3.46 7.99
N GLY A 144 12.88 2.43 7.28
CA GLY A 144 11.73 2.53 6.38
C GLY A 144 10.45 2.95 7.10
N PHE A 145 10.20 2.39 8.29
CA PHE A 145 9.10 2.79 9.16
C PHE A 145 9.18 4.26 9.59
N ALA A 146 10.36 4.71 10.04
CA ALA A 146 10.57 6.08 10.49
C ALA A 146 10.35 7.07 9.36
N VAL A 147 10.96 6.84 8.19
CA VAL A 147 10.77 7.68 7.00
C VAL A 147 9.31 7.71 6.57
N SER A 148 8.63 6.55 6.57
CA SER A 148 7.21 6.49 6.27
C SER A 148 6.37 7.33 7.23
N ARG A 149 6.62 7.25 8.53
CA ARG A 149 5.88 8.03 9.53
C ARG A 149 6.11 9.54 9.46
N LEU A 150 7.28 9.98 8.98
CA LEU A 150 7.53 11.40 8.71
C LEU A 150 6.67 11.94 7.57
N VAL A 151 6.34 11.09 6.58
CA VAL A 151 5.55 11.48 5.40
C VAL A 151 4.05 11.24 5.61
N CYS A 152 3.69 10.07 6.15
CA CYS A 152 2.31 9.65 6.41
C CYS A 152 2.21 9.06 7.83
N PRO A 153 1.60 9.77 8.80
CA PRO A 153 1.54 9.29 10.19
C PRO A 153 0.65 8.03 10.39
N ARG A 154 -0.24 7.74 9.43
CA ARG A 154 -1.21 6.65 9.54
C ARG A 154 -0.74 5.41 8.78
N ALA A 155 -0.75 4.26 9.46
CA ALA A 155 -0.47 2.96 8.85
C ALA A 155 -1.59 2.55 7.87
N LEU A 156 -1.21 1.92 6.75
CA LEU A 156 -2.16 1.57 5.69
C LEU A 156 -3.30 0.67 6.19
N TYR A 157 -2.98 -0.41 6.91
CA TYR A 157 -4.02 -1.30 7.43
C TYR A 157 -4.92 -0.63 8.48
N GLY A 158 -4.37 0.30 9.29
CA GLY A 158 -5.19 1.08 10.23
C GLY A 158 -6.18 1.98 9.50
N ALA A 159 -5.73 2.67 8.44
CA ALA A 159 -6.61 3.50 7.61
C ALA A 159 -7.68 2.69 6.86
N LEU A 160 -7.35 1.47 6.43
CA LEU A 160 -8.32 0.57 5.82
C LEU A 160 -9.35 0.06 6.83
N ALA A 161 -8.93 -0.27 8.05
CA ALA A 161 -9.82 -0.70 9.12
C ALA A 161 -10.80 0.40 9.55
N GLU A 162 -10.33 1.65 9.69
CA GLU A 162 -11.17 2.81 10.01
C GLU A 162 -12.27 3.01 8.95
N ARG A 163 -11.93 2.88 7.66
CA ARG A 163 -12.92 2.93 6.57
C ARG A 163 -13.93 1.80 6.62
N PHE A 164 -13.50 0.60 7.02
CA PHE A 164 -14.39 -0.54 7.15
C PHE A 164 -15.37 -0.35 8.31
N LEU A 165 -14.91 0.11 9.48
CA LEU A 165 -15.79 0.38 10.63
C LEU A 165 -16.85 1.45 10.30
N LEU A 166 -16.46 2.54 9.63
CA LEU A 166 -17.40 3.57 9.18
C LEU A 166 -18.46 3.08 8.20
N SER A 167 -18.23 1.94 7.52
CA SER A 167 -19.23 1.32 6.64
C SER A 167 -20.19 0.38 7.35
N VAL A 168 -19.90 0.02 8.61
CA VAL A 168 -20.65 -0.96 9.40
C VAL A 168 -21.43 -0.31 10.55
N GLU A 169 -20.96 0.82 11.10
CA GLU A 169 -21.67 1.55 12.17
C GLU A 169 -23.05 2.08 11.67
N PRO A 170 -24.17 1.80 12.36
CA PRO A 170 -25.49 2.34 11.99
C PRO A 170 -25.54 3.86 12.20
N ASP A 171 -26.35 4.57 11.40
CA ASP A 171 -26.63 5.98 11.64
C ASP A 171 -27.10 6.19 13.09
N PRO A 172 -26.64 7.24 13.80
CA PRO A 172 -27.17 7.56 15.11
C PRO A 172 -28.69 7.72 15.02
N PRO A 173 -29.46 7.26 16.03
CA PRO A 173 -30.91 7.39 16.01
C PRO A 173 -31.28 8.85 15.74
N LEU A 174 -32.15 9.07 14.76
CA LEU A 174 -32.69 10.40 14.48
C LEU A 174 -33.23 11.00 15.79
N PRO A 175 -32.96 12.29 16.08
CA PRO A 175 -33.60 12.97 17.20
C PRO A 175 -35.12 12.75 17.13
N PRO A 176 -35.82 12.56 18.27
CA PRO A 176 -37.27 12.44 18.29
C PRO A 176 -37.89 13.60 17.50
N ALA A 177 -38.82 13.29 16.60
CA ALA A 177 -39.47 14.26 15.71
C ALA A 177 -40.22 15.38 16.44
N ASP A 178 -40.34 15.27 17.78
CA ASP A 178 -41.09 16.18 18.64
C ASP A 178 -40.25 17.34 19.20
N GLN A 179 -38.96 17.43 18.86
CA GLN A 179 -38.17 18.65 19.14
C GLN A 179 -38.36 19.65 17.99
N GLU A 180 -39.53 20.29 17.99
CA GLU A 180 -39.71 21.58 17.29
C GLU A 180 -38.54 22.51 17.66
N PRO A 181 -37.87 23.18 16.70
CA PRO A 181 -36.87 24.17 17.03
C PRO A 181 -37.54 25.21 17.92
N ALA A 182 -37.13 25.27 19.20
CA ALA A 182 -37.68 26.16 20.18
C ALA A 182 -37.78 27.57 19.57
N THR A 183 -39.01 27.95 19.25
CA THR A 183 -39.36 29.25 18.71
C THR A 183 -38.72 30.28 19.62
N ALA A 184 -37.76 31.04 19.08
CA ALA A 184 -37.20 32.18 19.78
C ALA A 184 -38.38 33.10 20.16
N ALA A 185 -38.77 33.10 21.43
CA ALA A 185 -39.80 33.98 21.93
C ALA A 185 -39.34 35.43 21.73
N PRO A 186 -40.16 36.31 21.13
CA PRO A 186 -39.86 37.72 21.10
C PRO A 186 -40.19 38.28 22.49
N ASP A 187 -39.21 38.34 23.39
CA ASP A 187 -39.39 39.08 24.64
C ASP A 187 -39.40 40.58 24.30
N GLY A 188 -40.61 41.10 24.20
CA GLY A 188 -40.90 42.51 24.11
C GLY A 188 -40.43 43.23 25.36
N HIS A 189 -39.49 44.14 25.18
CA HIS A 189 -39.26 45.22 26.13
C HIS A 189 -39.13 46.54 25.37
N ASP A 190 -40.27 47.02 24.89
CA ASP A 190 -40.51 48.43 24.61
C ASP A 190 -41.90 48.78 25.15
N ALA A 191 -41.93 49.51 26.27
CA ALA A 191 -42.94 50.48 26.71
C ALA A 191 -43.03 50.55 28.25
N ARG A 192 -42.19 51.39 28.87
CA ARG A 192 -42.61 52.50 29.75
C ARG A 192 -41.40 53.27 30.28
#